data_AF-A0A915YPS3-F1
#
_entry.id   AF-A0A915YPS3-F1
#
_cell.length_a   1.000
_cell.length_b   1.000
_cell.length_c   1.000
_cell.angle_alpha   90.00
_cell.angle_beta   90.00
_cell.angle_gamma   90.00
#
_symmetry.space_group_name_H-M   'P 1'
#
loop_
_entity.id
_entity.type
_entity.pdbx_description
1 polymer ?
#
loop_
_entity_poly.entity_id
_entity_poly.type
_entity_poly.pdbx_seq_one_letter_code
_entity_poly.pdbx_strand_id
1 'polypeptide(L)'
;MFIPIQSLANLIENTSKSLIEINIDNIFHYRYDNRRIIQAISESCPNLKFLKIVFRNFSSSELEKLLINCQYLSVLYIITCEISFDWNNLFRILTRSSPISLFKFRFRIFSKVPVPKSESLKLFFNEWKGKRPILLNFNNVKNIEAMLNKYEAEGIVKHFNNLRGDFEWESP
;
A
#
# COMPACT_ATOMS: atom_id res chain seq x y z
N MET A 1 4.35 -21.69 -12.31
CA MET A 1 4.80 -20.96 -13.51
C MET A 1 5.25 -19.57 -13.08
N PHE A 2 6.49 -19.17 -13.38
CA PHE A 2 7.01 -17.84 -13.02
C PHE A 2 6.83 -16.93 -14.24
N ILE A 3 6.06 -15.84 -14.11
CA ILE A 3 5.93 -14.84 -15.18
C ILE A 3 7.12 -13.88 -15.05
N PRO A 4 7.95 -13.71 -16.09
CA PRO A 4 9.01 -12.72 -16.08
C PRO A 4 8.46 -11.30 -15.88
N ILE A 5 9.16 -10.49 -15.09
CA ILE A 5 8.69 -9.14 -14.74
C ILE A 5 8.55 -8.25 -15.96
N GLN A 6 9.46 -8.36 -16.90
CA GLN A 6 9.37 -7.58 -18.13
C GLN A 6 8.09 -7.91 -18.91
N SER A 7 7.71 -9.18 -18.95
CA SER A 7 6.47 -9.60 -19.61
C SER A 7 5.24 -9.05 -18.88
N LEU A 8 5.25 -9.05 -17.54
CA LEU A 8 4.17 -8.47 -16.74
C LEU A 8 4.08 -6.95 -16.93
N ALA A 9 5.22 -6.25 -16.95
CA ALA A 9 5.27 -4.81 -17.17
C ALA A 9 4.74 -4.44 -18.57
N ASN A 10 5.20 -5.16 -19.60
CA ASN A 10 4.72 -4.97 -20.98
C ASN A 10 3.23 -5.25 -21.09
N LEU A 11 2.71 -6.25 -20.37
CA LEU A 11 1.26 -6.53 -20.35
C LEU A 11 0.48 -5.34 -19.79
N ILE A 12 0.93 -4.80 -18.65
CA ILE A 12 0.33 -3.62 -18.00
C ILE A 12 0.32 -2.42 -18.97
N GLU A 13 1.43 -2.17 -19.65
CA GLU A 13 1.57 -1.06 -20.61
C GLU A 13 0.62 -1.17 -21.80
N ASN A 14 0.35 -2.40 -22.27
CA ASN A 14 -0.51 -2.64 -23.41
C ASN A 14 -2.01 -2.71 -23.05
N THR A 15 -2.40 -2.52 -21.78
CA THR A 15 -3.81 -2.58 -21.37
C THR A 15 -4.64 -1.34 -21.73
N SER A 16 -4.05 -0.34 -22.39
CA SER A 16 -4.76 0.86 -22.85
C SER A 16 -5.61 1.53 -21.75
N LYS A 17 -5.07 1.62 -20.53
CA LYS A 17 -5.72 2.27 -19.36
C LYS A 17 -7.00 1.60 -18.85
N SER A 18 -7.26 0.35 -19.25
CA SER A 18 -8.46 -0.40 -18.86
C SER A 18 -8.36 -1.08 -17.49
N LEU A 19 -7.15 -1.23 -16.93
CA LEU A 19 -6.96 -1.90 -15.64
C LEU A 19 -7.53 -1.08 -14.48
N ILE A 20 -8.51 -1.67 -13.79
CA ILE A 20 -9.14 -1.13 -12.58
C ILE A 20 -8.64 -1.83 -11.31
N GLU A 21 -8.13 -3.06 -11.43
CA GLU A 21 -7.63 -3.86 -10.33
C GLU A 21 -6.36 -4.57 -10.75
N ILE A 22 -5.33 -4.52 -9.89
CA ILE A 22 -4.07 -5.24 -10.07
C ILE A 22 -3.74 -5.96 -8.77
N ASN A 23 -3.52 -7.27 -8.89
CA ASN A 23 -3.13 -8.13 -7.77
C ASN A 23 -1.86 -8.91 -8.13
N ILE A 24 -0.74 -8.51 -7.52
CA ILE A 24 0.58 -9.11 -7.75
C ILE A 24 1.14 -9.60 -6.41
N ASP A 25 1.08 -10.91 -6.20
CA ASP A 25 1.55 -11.60 -4.99
C ASP A 25 3.00 -12.15 -5.10
N ASN A 26 3.71 -11.89 -6.20
CA ASN A 26 4.97 -12.55 -6.47
C ASN A 26 6.15 -11.94 -5.68
N ILE A 27 6.51 -12.61 -4.57
CA ILE A 27 7.51 -12.18 -3.58
C ILE A 27 8.96 -12.40 -4.03
N PHE A 28 9.20 -13.21 -5.08
CA PHE A 28 10.55 -13.60 -5.51
C PHE A 28 11.22 -12.64 -6.50
N HIS A 29 10.61 -11.48 -6.74
CA HIS A 29 11.18 -10.46 -7.63
C HIS A 29 12.42 -9.80 -7.02
N TYR A 30 13.51 -9.72 -7.80
CA TYR A 30 14.73 -9.02 -7.44
C TYR A 30 14.46 -7.51 -7.30
N ARG A 31 15.46 -6.74 -6.85
CA ARG A 31 15.26 -5.30 -6.61
C ARG A 31 14.76 -4.56 -7.85
N TYR A 32 15.44 -4.68 -8.99
CA TYR A 32 15.10 -3.96 -10.22
C TYR A 32 13.67 -4.21 -10.73
N ASP A 33 13.16 -5.39 -10.45
CA ASP A 33 11.87 -5.86 -10.90
C ASP A 33 10.69 -5.09 -10.26
N ASN A 34 10.82 -4.71 -8.99
CA ASN A 34 9.75 -3.99 -8.29
C ASN A 34 9.55 -2.57 -8.85
N ARG A 35 10.66 -1.90 -9.14
CA ARG A 35 10.68 -0.56 -9.73
C ARG A 35 9.97 -0.55 -11.08
N ARG A 36 10.32 -1.48 -11.96
CA ARG A 36 9.79 -1.57 -13.32
C ARG A 36 8.26 -1.75 -13.35
N ILE A 37 7.73 -2.57 -12.44
CA ILE A 37 6.29 -2.82 -12.34
C ILE A 37 5.55 -1.60 -11.80
N ILE A 38 6.01 -1.01 -10.70
CA ILE A 38 5.34 0.17 -10.12
C ILE A 38 5.35 1.33 -11.13
N GLN A 39 6.44 1.49 -11.88
CA GLN A 39 6.53 2.46 -12.97
C GLN A 39 5.50 2.17 -14.07
N ALA A 40 5.43 0.93 -14.58
CA ALA A 40 4.44 0.55 -15.60
C ALA A 40 3.01 0.88 -15.18
N ILE A 41 2.65 0.55 -13.94
CA ILE A 41 1.33 0.83 -13.36
C ILE A 41 1.09 2.34 -13.26
N SER A 42 2.07 3.09 -12.74
CA SER A 42 2.01 4.55 -12.60
C SER A 42 1.77 5.25 -13.93
N GLU A 43 2.35 4.75 -15.02
CA GLU A 43 2.28 5.39 -16.35
C GLU A 43 1.04 4.93 -17.16
N SER A 44 0.55 3.72 -16.90
CA SER A 44 -0.44 3.07 -17.79
C SER A 44 -1.82 2.86 -17.16
N CYS A 45 -1.97 3.00 -15.84
CA CYS A 45 -3.21 2.63 -15.13
C CYS A 45 -3.84 3.80 -14.34
N PRO A 46 -4.24 4.91 -14.98
CA PRO A 46 -4.84 6.05 -14.28
C PRO A 46 -6.18 5.72 -13.61
N ASN A 47 -6.93 4.74 -14.13
CA ASN A 47 -8.24 4.30 -13.64
C ASN A 47 -8.18 3.23 -12.53
N LEU A 48 -6.98 2.91 -12.05
CA LEU A 48 -6.77 1.88 -11.05
C LEU A 48 -7.49 2.24 -9.75
N LYS A 49 -8.29 1.30 -9.23
CA LYS A 49 -9.04 1.43 -7.97
C LYS A 49 -8.48 0.56 -6.85
N PHE A 50 -7.87 -0.57 -7.19
CA PHE A 50 -7.26 -1.50 -6.25
C PHE A 50 -5.87 -1.90 -6.72
N LEU A 51 -4.88 -1.81 -5.81
CA LEU A 51 -3.53 -2.28 -6.04
C LEU A 51 -3.08 -3.16 -4.88
N LYS A 52 -2.74 -4.42 -5.18
CA LYS A 52 -1.98 -5.29 -4.30
C LYS A 52 -0.62 -5.58 -4.91
N ILE A 53 0.44 -5.24 -4.18
CA ILE A 53 1.80 -5.36 -4.69
C ILE A 53 2.83 -5.57 -3.58
N VAL A 54 3.90 -6.27 -3.90
CA VAL A 54 5.15 -6.21 -3.12
C VAL A 54 5.73 -4.81 -3.22
N PHE A 55 6.16 -4.21 -2.12
CA PHE A 55 6.84 -2.92 -2.14
C PHE A 55 8.17 -3.02 -1.40
N ARG A 56 9.19 -2.36 -1.95
CA ARG A 56 10.55 -2.32 -1.41
C ARG A 56 11.03 -0.87 -1.38
N ASN A 57 11.91 -0.56 -0.44
CA ASN A 57 12.29 0.83 -0.13
C ASN A 57 12.83 1.61 -1.34
N PHE A 58 13.58 0.97 -2.23
CA PHE A 58 14.17 1.64 -3.40
C PHE A 58 13.15 2.03 -4.48
N SER A 59 11.90 1.55 -4.41
CA SER A 59 10.82 1.92 -5.33
C SER A 59 9.96 3.09 -4.82
N SER A 60 10.46 3.81 -3.83
CA SER A 60 9.75 4.93 -3.19
C SER A 60 9.38 6.05 -4.16
N SER A 61 10.27 6.40 -5.09
CA SER A 61 10.00 7.40 -6.13
C SER A 61 8.88 6.97 -7.08
N GLU A 62 8.84 5.69 -7.44
CA GLU A 62 7.83 5.14 -8.33
C GLU A 62 6.48 5.03 -7.61
N LEU A 63 6.48 4.69 -6.32
CA LEU A 63 5.25 4.71 -5.51
C LEU A 63 4.66 6.11 -5.44
N GLU A 64 5.49 7.13 -5.24
CA GLU A 64 5.00 8.52 -5.22
C GLU A 64 4.36 8.92 -6.56
N LYS A 65 4.99 8.61 -7.69
CA LYS A 65 4.40 8.83 -9.02
C LYS A 65 3.10 8.06 -9.22
N LEU A 66 3.03 6.82 -8.73
CA LEU A 66 1.82 5.99 -8.81
C LEU A 66 0.67 6.66 -8.09
N LEU A 67 0.88 7.13 -6.86
CA LEU A 67 -0.16 7.79 -6.07
C LEU A 67 -0.64 9.10 -6.73
N ILE A 68 0.27 9.84 -7.36
CA ILE A 68 -0.06 11.07 -8.10
C ILE A 68 -0.83 10.77 -9.39
N ASN A 69 -0.54 9.68 -10.09
CA ASN A 69 -1.18 9.39 -11.39
C ASN A 69 -2.47 8.57 -11.26
N CYS A 70 -2.57 7.67 -10.29
CA CYS A 70 -3.72 6.79 -10.09
C CYS A 70 -4.77 7.44 -9.17
N GLN A 71 -5.42 8.51 -9.64
CA GLN A 71 -6.34 9.33 -8.83
C GLN A 71 -7.63 8.61 -8.40
N TYR A 72 -7.95 7.44 -8.95
CA TYR A 72 -9.08 6.61 -8.53
C TYR A 72 -8.70 5.51 -7.52
N LEU A 73 -7.41 5.42 -7.15
CA LEU A 73 -6.92 4.37 -6.26
C LEU A 73 -7.56 4.49 -4.89
N SER A 74 -8.36 3.51 -4.51
CA SER A 74 -9.11 3.50 -3.25
C SER A 74 -8.58 2.52 -2.23
N VAL A 75 -7.91 1.47 -2.70
CA VAL A 75 -7.33 0.41 -1.88
C VAL A 75 -5.88 0.18 -2.28
N LEU A 76 -4.99 0.31 -1.31
CA LEU A 76 -3.57 -0.03 -1.44
C LEU A 76 -3.21 -1.15 -0.47
N TYR A 77 -2.87 -2.30 -1.03
CA TYR A 77 -2.36 -3.44 -0.30
C TYR A 77 -0.86 -3.61 -0.59
N ILE A 78 -0.04 -3.25 0.39
CA ILE A 78 1.40 -3.45 0.36
C ILE A 78 1.79 -4.77 1.05
N ILE A 79 2.61 -5.55 0.35
CA ILE A 79 3.32 -6.70 0.88
C ILE A 79 4.79 -6.32 1.09
N THR A 80 5.32 -6.49 2.29
CA THR A 80 6.73 -6.21 2.60
C THR A 80 7.45 -7.44 3.11
N CYS A 81 8.65 -7.67 2.56
CA CYS A 81 9.56 -8.76 2.91
C CYS A 81 11.00 -8.26 3.18
N GLU A 82 11.20 -6.94 3.31
CA GLU A 82 12.51 -6.33 3.49
C GLU A 82 12.84 -6.16 4.98
N ILE A 83 13.97 -6.71 5.45
CA ILE A 83 14.37 -6.64 6.87
C ILE A 83 14.58 -5.18 7.32
N SER A 84 15.08 -4.33 6.42
CA SER A 84 15.33 -2.90 6.65
C SER A 84 14.19 -2.02 6.15
N PHE A 85 12.95 -2.50 6.12
CA PHE A 85 11.82 -1.75 5.58
C PHE A 85 11.60 -0.41 6.31
N ASP A 86 11.55 0.68 5.54
CA ASP A 86 11.42 2.04 6.08
C ASP A 86 9.96 2.47 6.11
N TRP A 87 9.29 2.12 7.22
CA TRP A 87 7.92 2.53 7.50
C TRP A 87 7.73 4.04 7.54
N ASN A 88 8.72 4.79 8.02
CA ASN A 88 8.61 6.26 8.12
C ASN A 88 8.54 6.88 6.73
N ASN A 89 9.41 6.43 5.83
CA ASN A 89 9.40 6.91 4.46
C ASN A 89 8.12 6.51 3.72
N LEU A 90 7.65 5.27 3.89
CA LEU A 90 6.37 4.85 3.33
C LEU A 90 5.23 5.76 3.79
N PHE A 91 5.06 5.93 5.10
CA PHE A 91 3.97 6.74 5.64
C PHE A 91 4.04 8.20 5.22
N ARG A 92 5.24 8.77 5.11
CA ARG A 92 5.46 10.12 4.57
C ARG A 92 5.03 10.24 3.11
N ILE A 93 5.31 9.25 2.27
CA ILE A 93 4.85 9.24 0.88
C ILE A 93 3.33 9.12 0.83
N LEU A 94 2.74 8.24 1.64
CA LEU A 94 1.29 8.10 1.70
C LEU A 94 0.63 9.42 2.13
N THR A 95 1.11 10.09 3.17
CA THR A 95 0.52 11.36 3.62
C THR A 95 0.67 12.47 2.59
N ARG A 96 1.80 12.55 1.89
CA ARG A 96 2.04 13.63 0.92
C ARG A 96 1.30 13.41 -0.40
N SER A 97 1.27 12.19 -0.90
CA SER A 97 1.04 11.95 -2.33
C SER A 97 -0.19 11.09 -2.62
N SER A 98 -0.84 10.52 -1.60
CA SER A 98 -2.07 9.74 -1.79
C SER A 98 -3.20 10.59 -2.38
N PRO A 99 -3.95 10.06 -3.37
CA PRO A 99 -5.14 10.73 -3.87
C PRO A 99 -6.25 10.74 -2.81
N ILE A 100 -7.19 11.67 -2.94
CA ILE A 100 -8.33 11.81 -2.00
C ILE A 100 -9.17 10.51 -1.94
N SER A 101 -9.18 9.76 -3.04
CA SER A 101 -9.87 8.48 -3.16
C SER A 101 -9.24 7.36 -2.33
N LEU A 102 -7.96 7.46 -1.94
CA LEU A 102 -7.22 6.42 -1.20
C LEU A 102 -7.44 6.55 0.30
N PHE A 103 -8.12 5.56 0.88
CA PHE A 103 -8.38 5.52 2.33
C PHE A 103 -8.35 4.10 2.90
N LYS A 104 -8.25 3.05 2.07
CA LYS A 104 -8.12 1.66 2.54
C LYS A 104 -6.67 1.19 2.39
N PHE A 105 -6.02 0.92 3.51
CA PHE A 105 -4.64 0.44 3.55
C PHE A 105 -4.57 -0.96 4.14
N ARG A 106 -3.88 -1.87 3.44
CA ARG A 106 -3.58 -3.21 3.94
C ARG A 106 -2.08 -3.46 3.87
N PHE A 107 -1.52 -3.96 4.97
CA PHE A 107 -0.10 -4.22 5.09
C PHE A 107 0.13 -5.68 5.49
N ARG A 108 0.72 -6.46 4.57
CA ARG A 108 1.23 -7.81 4.85
C ARG A 108 2.71 -7.76 5.11
N ILE A 109 3.06 -7.96 6.37
CA ILE A 109 4.41 -7.98 6.91
C ILE A 109 4.85 -9.44 6.99
N PHE A 110 5.89 -9.80 6.24
CA PHE A 110 6.46 -11.14 6.30
C PHE A 110 7.20 -11.38 7.63
N SER A 111 7.29 -12.65 8.04
CA SER A 111 8.10 -13.04 9.19
C SER A 111 9.53 -12.50 9.04
N LYS A 112 10.09 -11.92 10.12
CA LYS A 112 11.40 -11.25 10.19
C LYS A 112 11.45 -9.79 9.70
N VAL A 113 10.39 -9.27 9.10
CA VAL A 113 10.29 -7.83 8.82
C VAL A 113 9.87 -7.09 10.09
N PRO A 114 10.56 -6.01 10.49
CA PRO A 114 10.12 -5.17 11.60
C PRO A 114 8.73 -4.59 11.35
N VAL A 115 7.87 -4.64 12.35
CA VAL A 115 6.58 -3.94 12.35
C VAL A 115 6.80 -2.42 12.49
N PRO A 116 5.87 -1.57 12.01
CA PRO A 116 6.00 -0.12 12.20
C PRO A 116 6.03 0.22 13.68
N LYS A 117 6.91 1.16 14.06
CA LYS A 117 6.95 1.68 15.43
C LYS A 117 5.67 2.48 15.69
N SER A 118 5.21 2.49 16.95
CA SER A 118 4.04 3.28 17.35
C SER A 118 4.20 4.76 17.00
N GLU A 119 5.40 5.34 17.16
CA GLU A 119 5.65 6.74 16.83
C GLU A 119 5.46 7.03 15.33
N SER A 120 5.93 6.12 14.47
CA SER A 120 5.72 6.22 13.01
C SER A 120 4.24 6.25 12.63
N LEU A 121 3.43 5.42 13.29
CA LEU A 121 1.98 5.38 13.08
C LEU A 121 1.28 6.64 13.60
N LYS A 122 1.67 7.14 14.78
CA LYS A 122 1.12 8.39 15.32
C LYS A 122 1.36 9.55 14.37
N LEU A 123 2.59 9.69 13.85
CA LEU A 123 2.92 10.70 12.86
C LEU A 123 2.06 10.52 11.61
N PHE A 124 1.96 9.30 11.08
CA PHE A 124 1.10 9.00 9.93
C PHE A 124 -0.35 9.47 10.14
N PHE A 125 -0.97 9.11 11.26
CA PHE A 125 -2.36 9.48 11.54
C PHE A 125 -2.55 10.97 11.82
N ASN A 126 -1.61 11.61 12.52
CA ASN A 126 -1.65 13.05 12.75
C ASN A 126 -1.59 13.83 11.43
N GLU A 127 -0.72 13.43 10.51
CA GLU A 127 -0.61 14.01 9.16
C GLU A 127 -1.78 13.63 8.24
N TRP A 128 -2.58 12.62 8.60
CA TRP A 128 -3.78 12.24 7.88
C TRP A 128 -5.04 13.01 8.31
N LYS A 129 -4.94 13.85 9.35
CA LYS A 129 -6.07 14.68 9.83
C LYS A 129 -6.63 15.55 8.69
N GLY A 130 -7.95 15.64 8.63
CA GLY A 130 -8.66 16.38 7.57
C GLY A 130 -8.85 15.61 6.26
N LYS A 131 -8.28 14.40 6.12
CA LYS A 131 -8.55 13.49 5.00
C LYS A 131 -9.66 12.49 5.35
N ARG A 132 -10.06 11.70 4.36
CA ARG A 132 -11.02 10.61 4.55
C ARG A 132 -10.50 9.62 5.62
N PRO A 133 -11.33 9.24 6.60
CA PRO A 133 -10.93 8.30 7.65
C PRO A 133 -10.40 6.98 7.10
N ILE A 134 -9.33 6.48 7.71
CA ILE A 134 -8.57 5.32 7.26
C ILE A 134 -9.30 4.02 7.61
N LEU A 135 -9.38 3.10 6.66
CA LEU A 135 -9.62 1.69 6.91
C LEU A 135 -8.28 0.94 6.89
N LEU A 136 -7.87 0.41 8.04
CA LEU A 136 -6.52 -0.11 8.23
C LEU A 136 -6.52 -1.62 8.47
N ASN A 137 -5.67 -2.35 7.78
CA ASN A 137 -5.42 -3.76 8.10
C ASN A 137 -3.93 -4.06 8.19
N PHE A 138 -3.53 -4.68 9.28
CA PHE A 138 -2.21 -5.28 9.46
C PHE A 138 -2.36 -6.77 9.71
N ASN A 139 -1.39 -7.57 9.28
CA ASN A 139 -1.29 -8.94 9.75
C ASN A 139 -0.42 -9.02 11.03
N ASN A 140 -1.07 -9.17 12.19
CA ASN A 140 -0.42 -9.59 13.43
C ASN A 140 0.64 -8.60 13.99
N VAL A 141 0.31 -7.31 14.04
CA VAL A 141 1.12 -6.28 14.73
C VAL A 141 0.66 -6.18 16.19
N LYS A 142 1.52 -6.59 17.13
CA LYS A 142 1.22 -6.54 18.57
C LYS A 142 1.38 -5.13 19.14
N ASN A 143 0.70 -4.85 20.25
CA ASN A 143 0.88 -3.65 21.08
C ASN A 143 0.57 -2.30 20.40
N ILE A 144 -0.24 -2.28 19.34
CA ILE A 144 -0.70 -1.03 18.69
C ILE A 144 -2.19 -0.73 18.93
N GLU A 145 -2.94 -1.65 19.52
CA GLU A 145 -4.39 -1.59 19.66
C GLU A 145 -4.86 -0.38 20.48
N ALA A 146 -4.27 -0.13 21.66
CA ALA A 146 -4.62 1.02 22.49
C ALA A 146 -4.41 2.36 21.76
N MET A 147 -3.38 2.44 20.92
CA MET A 147 -3.12 3.63 20.10
C MET A 147 -4.13 3.72 18.94
N LEU A 148 -4.48 2.62 18.28
CA LEU A 148 -5.48 2.61 17.21
C LEU A 148 -6.87 2.99 17.72
N ASN A 149 -7.28 2.48 18.89
CA ASN A 149 -8.54 2.85 19.55
C ASN A 149 -8.64 4.37 19.80
N LYS A 150 -7.52 5.01 20.19
CA LYS A 150 -7.47 6.47 20.32
C LYS A 150 -7.76 7.17 18.99
N TYR A 151 -7.10 6.77 17.91
CA TYR A 151 -7.29 7.39 16.59
C TYR A 151 -8.64 7.04 15.96
N GLU A 152 -9.27 5.94 16.37
CA GLU A 152 -10.64 5.60 16.03
C GLU A 152 -11.65 6.52 16.72
N ALA A 153 -11.47 6.78 18.01
CA ALA A 153 -12.27 7.76 18.76
C ALA A 153 -12.10 9.19 18.22
N GLU A 154 -10.93 9.55 17.69
CA GLU A 154 -10.68 10.83 17.00
C GLU A 154 -11.27 10.88 15.57
N GLY A 155 -11.83 9.78 15.06
CA GLY A 155 -12.41 9.70 13.71
C GLY A 155 -11.38 9.67 12.57
N ILE A 156 -10.10 9.49 12.87
CA ILE A 156 -9.01 9.45 11.87
C ILE A 156 -8.87 8.05 11.29
N VAL A 157 -9.02 7.04 12.14
CA VAL A 157 -9.18 5.64 11.73
C VAL A 157 -10.66 5.33 11.82
N LYS A 158 -11.29 4.86 10.74
CA LYS A 158 -12.69 4.43 10.77
C LYS A 158 -12.85 3.03 11.35
N HIS A 159 -11.89 2.15 11.03
CA HIS A 159 -11.84 0.79 11.50
C HIS A 159 -10.43 0.25 11.29
N PHE A 160 -10.00 -0.62 12.19
CA PHE A 160 -8.78 -1.38 12.02
C PHE A 160 -8.99 -2.87 12.29
N ASN A 161 -8.25 -3.71 11.55
CA ASN A 161 -8.23 -5.15 11.77
C ASN A 161 -6.76 -5.63 11.84
N ASN A 162 -6.48 -6.49 12.81
CA ASN A 162 -5.15 -7.03 13.09
C ASN A 162 -5.08 -8.57 12.95
N LEU A 163 -6.09 -9.19 12.35
CA LEU A 163 -6.20 -10.64 12.21
C LEU A 163 -5.39 -11.17 11.03
N ARG A 164 -4.94 -12.43 11.15
CA ARG A 164 -4.42 -13.20 10.01
C ARG A 164 -5.60 -13.67 9.17
N GLY A 165 -5.70 -13.20 7.94
CA GLY A 165 -6.71 -13.64 6.97
C GLY A 165 -6.94 -12.59 5.90
N ASP A 166 -7.52 -13.01 4.77
CA ASP A 166 -8.09 -12.10 3.79
C ASP A 166 -9.39 -11.54 4.35
N PHE A 167 -9.28 -10.34 4.94
CA PHE A 167 -10.44 -9.52 5.20
C PHE A 167 -10.90 -8.96 3.85
N GLU A 168 -12.02 -9.44 3.35
CA GLU A 168 -12.75 -8.75 2.30
C GLU A 168 -13.35 -7.51 2.94
N TRP A 169 -12.76 -6.35 2.63
CA TRP A 169 -13.58 -5.14 2.68
C TRP A 169 -14.73 -5.44 1.73
N GLU A 170 -15.96 -5.51 2.21
CA GLU A 170 -17.11 -5.62 1.32
C GLU A 170 -16.88 -4.64 0.16
N SER A 171 -16.81 -5.23 -1.04
CA SER A 171 -16.71 -4.51 -2.31
C SER A 171 -17.86 -3.49 -2.37
N PRO A 172 -17.65 -2.33 -3.01
CA PRO A 172 -18.31 -1.06 -2.73
C PRO A 172 -19.82 -1.09 -2.52
#